data_AF-A0A6N9GR87-F1
#
_entry.id   AF-A0A6N9GR87-F1
#
_cell.length_a   1.000
_cell.length_b   1.000
_cell.length_c   1.000
_cell.angle_alpha   90.00
_cell.angle_beta   90.00
_cell.angle_gamma   90.00
#
_symmetry.space_group_name_H-M   'P 1'
#
loop_
_entity.id
_entity.type
_entity.pdbx_description
1 polymer ?
#
loop_
_entity_poly.entity_id
_entity_poly.type
_entity_poly.pdbx_seq_one_letter_code
_entity_poly.pdbx_strand_id
1 'polypeptide(L)'
;MAGMQVAQIAVVHSSEDGILDYALSLTCEYKREDGQWVGICRELGTSAYSEELEDAETQLAEAIKLQLDEMERLGYAEEYLEDNGVTPVPVDTHIGFSVVGAPVRA
;
A
#
# COMPACT_ATOMS: atom_id res chain seq x y z
N MET A 1 19.27 14.01 12.26
CA MET A 1 17.91 14.50 11.93
C MET A 1 17.15 13.31 11.38
N ALA A 2 16.12 12.83 12.09
CA ALA A 2 15.27 11.75 11.58
C ALA A 2 14.41 12.34 10.46
N GLY A 3 14.69 11.96 9.21
CA GLY A 3 13.86 12.34 8.08
C GLY A 3 12.59 11.52 8.12
N MET A 4 11.43 12.18 8.24
CA MET A 4 10.14 11.54 8.02
C MET A 4 9.85 11.64 6.52
N GLN A 5 9.68 10.49 5.87
CA GLN A 5 9.28 10.43 4.47
C GLN A 5 7.84 9.94 4.39
N VAL A 6 7.00 10.70 3.70
CA VAL A 6 5.61 10.31 3.43
C VAL A 6 5.51 9.95 1.96
N ALA A 7 4.97 8.78 1.65
CA ALA A 7 4.74 8.31 0.29
C ALA A 7 3.27 7.93 0.12
N GLN A 8 2.72 8.20 -1.07
CA GLN A 8 1.45 7.65 -1.48
C GLN A 8 1.71 6.41 -2.34
N ILE A 9 1.15 5.27 -1.95
CA ILE A 9 1.22 4.03 -2.72
C ILE A 9 -0.11 3.80 -3.41
N ALA A 10 -0.05 3.50 -4.72
CA ALA A 10 -1.18 3.05 -5.50
C ALA A 10 -1.14 1.52 -5.63
N VAL A 11 -2.11 0.81 -5.05
CA VAL A 11 -2.26 -0.64 -5.26
C VAL A 11 -3.30 -0.86 -6.34
N VAL A 12 -2.92 -1.46 -7.46
CA VAL A 12 -3.85 -1.87 -8.52
C VAL A 12 -4.24 -3.31 -8.28
N HIS A 13 -5.52 -3.55 -8.10
CA HIS A 13 -6.07 -4.88 -7.96
C HIS A 13 -6.85 -5.26 -9.20
N SER A 14 -6.65 -6.48 -9.69
CA SER A 14 -7.34 -7.02 -10.87
C SER A 14 -8.14 -8.24 -10.44
N SER A 15 -9.48 -8.12 -10.43
CA SER A 15 -10.34 -9.27 -10.16
C SER A 15 -10.21 -10.30 -11.27
N GLU A 16 -10.22 -11.60 -10.96
CA GLU A 16 -10.13 -12.69 -11.95
C GLU A 16 -11.22 -12.63 -13.04
N ASP A 17 -12.35 -11.97 -12.77
CA ASP A 17 -13.46 -11.79 -13.72
C ASP A 17 -13.24 -10.65 -14.73
N GLY A 18 -12.19 -9.83 -14.58
CA GLY A 18 -11.79 -8.79 -15.55
C GLY A 18 -12.75 -7.60 -15.70
N ILE A 19 -13.62 -7.35 -14.71
CA ILE A 19 -14.71 -6.37 -14.84
C ILE A 19 -14.32 -4.96 -14.39
N LEU A 20 -13.47 -4.79 -13.37
CA LEU A 20 -12.97 -3.49 -12.93
C LEU A 20 -11.60 -3.63 -12.25
N ASP A 21 -10.58 -3.00 -12.82
CA ASP A 21 -9.34 -2.74 -12.08
C ASP A 21 -9.58 -1.50 -11.20
N TYR A 22 -9.19 -1.58 -9.93
CA TYR A 22 -9.27 -0.43 -9.01
C TYR A 22 -7.90 -0.12 -8.43
N ALA A 23 -7.66 1.18 -8.23
CA ALA A 23 -6.48 1.69 -7.55
C ALA A 23 -6.85 2.15 -6.14
N LEU A 24 -6.07 1.73 -5.15
CA LEU A 24 -6.16 2.21 -3.77
C LEU A 24 -5.08 3.25 -3.53
N SER A 25 -5.44 4.43 -3.03
CA SER A 25 -4.46 5.43 -2.57
C SER A 25 -4.23 5.27 -1.07
N LEU A 26 -3.01 4.89 -0.69
CA LEU A 26 -2.62 4.65 0.71
C LEU A 26 -1.49 5.59 1.13
N THR A 27 -1.54 6.08 2.37
CA THR A 27 -0.53 6.95 2.96
C THR A 27 0.44 6.13 3.79
N CYS A 28 1.67 6.00 3.29
CA CYS A 28 2.74 5.31 3.98
C CYS A 28 3.73 6.32 4.59
N GLU A 29 4.10 6.10 5.85
CA GLU A 29 5.10 6.89 6.55
C GLU A 29 6.31 6.06 6.88
N TYR A 30 7.49 6.61 6.60
CA TYR A 30 8.76 5.99 6.89
C TYR A 30 9.53 6.89 7.85
N LYS A 31 9.96 6.30 8.97
CA LYS A 31 10.79 6.95 9.97
C LYS A 31 11.89 6.02 10.43
N ARG A 32 12.95 6.60 10.98
CA ARG A 32 14.05 5.83 11.58
C ARG A 32 13.87 5.77 13.09
N GLU A 33 13.73 4.57 13.64
CA GLU A 33 13.61 4.29 15.07
C GLU A 33 14.58 3.17 15.46
N ASP A 34 15.31 3.36 16.56
CA ASP A 34 16.25 2.37 17.11
C ASP A 34 17.26 1.76 16.10
N GLY A 35 17.66 2.56 15.11
CA GLY A 35 18.61 2.16 14.08
C GLY A 35 17.97 1.54 12.82
N GLN A 36 16.68 1.22 12.87
CA GLN A 36 15.92 0.60 11.77
C GLN A 36 14.97 1.60 11.12
N TRP A 37 14.64 1.36 9.86
CA TRP A 37 13.52 2.00 9.18
C TRP A 37 12.21 1.29 9.55
N VAL A 38 11.22 2.10 9.90
CA VAL A 38 9.86 1.69 10.22
C VAL A 38 8.95 2.31 9.18
N GLY A 39 8.33 1.46 8.36
CA GLY A 39 7.27 1.83 7.42
C GLY A 39 5.90 1.53 8.02
N ILE A 40 4.96 2.47 7.92
CA ILE A 40 3.59 2.32 8.45
C ILE A 40 2.59 2.79 7.40
N CYS A 41 1.63 1.94 7.04
CA CYS A 41 0.44 2.32 6.30
C CYS A 41 -0.59 2.86 7.29
N ARG A 42 -0.97 4.14 7.16
CA ARG A 42 -1.86 4.79 8.13
C ARG A 42 -3.27 4.24 8.08
N GLU A 43 -3.76 3.97 6.88
CA GLU A 43 -5.13 3.52 6.66
C GLU A 43 -5.29 2.06 7.10
N LEU A 44 -4.32 1.19 6.81
CA LEU A 44 -4.46 -0.25 7.06
C LEU A 44 -3.85 -0.70 8.40
N GLY A 45 -3.13 0.18 9.10
CA GLY A 45 -2.38 -0.14 10.31
C GLY A 45 -1.22 -1.13 10.11
N THR A 46 -0.91 -1.47 8.85
CA THR A 46 0.17 -2.40 8.48
C THR A 46 1.52 -1.73 8.68
N SER A 47 2.51 -2.46 9.19
CA SER A 47 3.86 -1.95 9.39
C SER A 47 4.92 -2.96 8.95
N ALA A 48 6.06 -2.45 8.47
CA ALA A 48 7.24 -3.23 8.16
C ALA A 48 8.51 -2.58 8.71
N TYR A 49 9.54 -3.40 8.94
CA TYR A 49 10.78 -3.00 9.60
C TYR A 49 11.97 -3.52 8.81
N SER A 50 12.92 -2.64 8.47
CA SER A 50 14.17 -3.06 7.84
C SER A 50 15.35 -2.17 8.21
N GLU A 51 16.57 -2.60 7.91
CA GLU A 51 17.78 -1.80 8.10
C GLU A 51 17.89 -0.68 7.05
N GLU A 52 17.33 -0.91 5.85
CA GLU A 52 17.34 -0.02 4.71
C GLU A 52 15.92 0.52 4.38
N LEU A 53 15.85 1.73 3.83
CA LEU A 53 14.57 2.37 3.50
C LEU A 53 13.85 1.63 2.37
N GLU A 54 14.59 1.28 1.31
CA GLU A 54 14.04 0.59 0.13
C GLU A 54 13.48 -0.79 0.49
N ASP A 55 14.14 -1.50 1.40
CA ASP A 55 13.63 -2.75 1.94
C ASP A 55 12.38 -2.54 2.78
N ALA A 56 12.33 -1.50 3.62
CA ALA A 56 11.14 -1.19 4.40
C ALA A 56 9.95 -0.80 3.50
N GLU A 57 10.20 -0.07 2.41
CA GLU A 57 9.22 0.27 1.37
C GLU A 57 8.67 -0.99 0.68
N THR A 58 9.57 -1.89 0.26
CA THR A 58 9.20 -3.15 -0.42
C THR A 58 8.43 -4.07 0.52
N GLN A 59 8.92 -4.30 1.73
CA GLN A 59 8.27 -5.17 2.70
C GLN A 59 6.91 -4.62 3.14
N LEU A 60 6.77 -3.29 3.28
CA LEU A 60 5.48 -2.69 3.61
C LEU A 60 4.48 -2.89 2.46
N ALA A 61 4.90 -2.70 1.21
CA ALA A 61 4.05 -2.93 0.05
C ALA A 61 3.59 -4.39 -0.06
N GLU A 62 4.50 -5.36 0.17
CA GLU A 62 4.15 -6.79 0.19
C GLU A 62 3.20 -7.14 1.33
N ALA A 63 3.40 -6.58 2.52
CA ALA A 63 2.53 -6.79 3.67
C ALA A 63 1.12 -6.23 3.44
N ILE A 64 1.03 -5.02 2.87
CA ILE A 64 -0.24 -4.40 2.45
C ILE A 64 -0.95 -5.30 1.45
N LYS A 65 -0.25 -5.76 0.41
CA LYS A 65 -0.82 -6.63 -0.62
C LYS A 65 -1.37 -7.91 0.00
N LEU A 66 -0.57 -8.60 0.83
CA LEU A 66 -0.97 -9.84 1.48
C LEU A 66 -2.22 -9.66 2.35
N GLN A 67 -2.31 -8.55 3.07
CA GLN A 67 -3.47 -8.21 3.89
C GLN A 67 -4.72 -8.00 3.05
N LEU A 68 -4.61 -7.26 1.94
CA LEU A 68 -5.72 -7.01 1.01
C LEU A 68 -6.17 -8.31 0.31
N ASP A 69 -5.23 -9.12 -0.16
CA ASP A 69 -5.50 -10.42 -0.78
C ASP A 69 -6.26 -11.33 0.20
N GLU A 70 -5.89 -11.34 1.49
CA GLU A 70 -6.60 -12.12 2.50
C GLU A 70 -8.01 -11.58 2.79
N MET A 71 -8.20 -10.26 2.83
CA MET A 71 -9.54 -9.67 3.00
C MET A 71 -10.46 -9.98 1.82
N GLU A 72 -9.93 -9.97 0.60
CA GLU A 72 -10.67 -10.38 -0.60
C GLU A 72 -11.01 -11.86 -0.56
N ARG A 73 -10.04 -12.73 -0.22
CA ARG A 73 -10.26 -14.17 -0.07
C ARG A 73 -11.35 -14.51 0.94
N LEU A 74 -11.49 -13.69 1.98
CA LEU A 74 -12.54 -13.82 2.99
C LEU A 74 -13.88 -13.17 2.57
N GLY A 75 -13.89 -12.38 1.49
CA GLY A 75 -15.07 -11.69 0.97
C GLY A 75 -15.41 -10.38 1.67
N TYR A 76 -14.47 -9.79 2.43
CA TYR A 76 -14.68 -8.58 3.24
C TYR A 76 -13.85 -7.38 2.75
N ALA A 77 -13.21 -7.45 1.58
CA ALA A 77 -12.31 -6.40 1.11
C ALA A 77 -13.00 -5.03 0.98
N GLU A 78 -14.21 -4.97 0.42
CA GLU A 78 -14.94 -3.71 0.23
C GLU A 78 -15.31 -3.06 1.57
N GLU A 79 -15.92 -3.82 2.47
CA GLU A 79 -16.29 -3.36 3.83
C GLU A 79 -15.05 -2.96 4.63
N TYR A 80 -13.96 -3.73 4.52
CA TYR A 80 -12.70 -3.43 5.16
C TYR A 80 -12.09 -2.10 4.67
N LEU A 81 -12.11 -1.84 3.37
CA LEU A 81 -11.62 -0.58 2.81
C LEU A 81 -12.49 0.61 3.26
N GLU A 82 -13.82 0.45 3.26
CA GLU A 82 -14.76 1.47 3.74
C GLU A 82 -14.52 1.80 5.22
N ASP A 83 -14.39 0.78 6.08
CA ASP A 83 -14.13 0.94 7.52
C ASP A 83 -12.81 1.67 7.80
N ASN A 84 -11.82 1.52 6.93
CA ASN A 84 -10.52 2.19 7.02
C ASN A 84 -10.47 3.52 6.25
N GLY A 85 -11.58 3.99 5.69
CA GLY A 85 -11.67 5.25 4.96
C GLY A 85 -10.92 5.27 3.63
N VAL A 86 -10.62 4.09 3.06
CA VAL A 86 -9.95 3.94 1.77
C VAL A 86 -11.00 3.88 0.68
N THR A 87 -10.98 4.83 -0.25
CA THR A 87 -11.88 4.84 -1.40
C THR A 87 -11.19 4.22 -2.62
N PRO A 88 -11.70 3.11 -3.19
CA PRO A 88 -11.19 2.58 -4.45
C PRO A 88 -11.50 3.54 -5.59
N VAL A 89 -10.50 3.82 -6.41
CA VAL A 89 -10.63 4.64 -7.62
C VAL A 89 -10.64 3.71 -8.83
N PRO A 90 -11.68 3.71 -9.67
CA PRO A 90 -11.67 2.90 -10.89
C PRO A 90 -10.55 3.37 -11.81
N VAL A 91 -9.78 2.41 -12.34
CA VAL A 91 -8.74 2.68 -13.34
C VAL A 91 -9.16 2.08 -14.68
N ASP A 92 -9.15 2.92 -15.72
CA ASP A 92 -9.43 2.52 -17.10
C ASP A 92 -8.16 1.89 -17.71
N THR A 93 -8.08 0.56 -17.73
CA THR A 93 -6.83 -0.13 -18.05
C THR A 93 -6.63 -0.29 -19.55
N HIS A 94 -6.03 0.73 -20.17
CA HIS A 94 -5.24 0.59 -21.40
C HIS A 94 -3.74 0.87 -21.19
N ILE A 95 -3.29 1.00 -19.93
CA ILE A 95 -1.90 1.30 -19.61
C ILE A 95 -1.46 0.34 -18.52
N GLY A 96 -0.47 -0.50 -18.83
CA GLY A 96 0.13 -1.41 -17.86
C GLY A 96 0.68 -0.62 -16.68
N PHE A 97 0.27 -0.99 -15.46
CA PHE A 97 0.83 -0.42 -14.24
C PHE A 97 1.71 -1.44 -13.53
N SER A 98 2.96 -1.06 -13.34
CA SER A 98 3.83 -1.62 -12.31
C SER A 98 3.32 -1.17 -10.95
N VAL A 99 3.43 -2.03 -9.94
CA VAL A 99 3.50 -1.59 -8.54
C VAL A 99 4.62 -0.56 -8.46
N VAL A 100 4.28 0.73 -8.39
CA VAL A 100 5.26 1.79 -8.18
C VAL A 100 5.44 1.91 -6.67
N GLY A 101 6.23 1.00 -6.11
CA GLY A 101 6.87 1.19 -4.81
C GLY A 101 7.95 2.27 -4.85
N ALA A 102 7.77 3.34 -5.63
CA ALA A 102 8.67 4.47 -5.64
C ALA A 102 7.99 5.62 -4.88
N PRO A 103 8.61 6.14 -3.81
CA PRO A 103 8.09 7.30 -3.12
C PRO A 103 7.98 8.48 -4.10
N VAL A 104 6.80 9.10 -4.17
CA VAL A 104 6.64 10.40 -4.84
C VAL A 104 7.43 11.41 -4.01
N ARG A 105 8.69 11.64 -4.37
CA ARG A 105 9.55 12.68 -3.79
C ARG A 105 9.06 14.03 -4.30
N ALA A 106 8.48 14.84 -3.42
CA ALA A 106 8.27 16.26 -3.65
C ALA A 106 9.61 17.03 -3.65
#